data_AF-A0A3N5S9C7-F1
#
_entry.id   AF-A0A3N5S9C7-F1
#
_cell.length_a   1.000
_cell.length_b   1.000
_cell.length_c   1.000
_cell.angle_alpha   90.00
_cell.angle_beta   90.00
_cell.angle_gamma   90.00
#
_symmetry.space_group_name_H-M   'P 1'
#
loop_
_entity.id
_entity.type
_entity.pdbx_description
1 polymer ?
#
loop_
_entity_poly.entity_id
_entity_poly.type
_entity_poly.pdbx_seq_one_letter_code
_entity_poly.pdbx_strand_id
1 'polypeptide(L)'
;MNFALLLFPPLLAALLAYVVRPYRVAVGWTGAWLSLVSLGSALAFAASILAGSEAPTFGPSEMLRADSLSALLMACIAGVATLALFFSPGLGRESPYDAAQLRRYHVFVNLFIFAMLLAVSANNVGIMWIAVEATTIFSAMVIPLALTKASVEASWKYILISSVGITLAFAGTVLAYFDFVALSGRTENALNWPVLLSAAPHLHPEVMRLAFVFLLVGFGTKAGIAPMHTWLPDAHSEAPSPLSAMMSGVLLAVALYAIIRWKVVVDATLGPAFSNQLLLLMGLFSLLVAAFSLVLQRNYKRMLAYSSI
;
A
#
# COMPACT_ATOMS: atom_id res chain seq x y z
N MET A 1 -18.98 12.93 -6.62
CA MET A 1 -17.64 12.39 -6.32
C MET A 1 -17.49 11.06 -7.02
N ASN A 2 -16.39 10.80 -7.72
CA ASN A 2 -16.33 9.65 -8.61
C ASN A 2 -15.04 8.86 -8.41
N PHE A 3 -15.16 7.65 -7.86
CA PHE A 3 -14.04 6.70 -7.75
C PHE A 3 -13.36 6.42 -9.10
N ALA A 4 -14.07 6.56 -10.22
CA ALA A 4 -13.45 6.46 -11.54
C ALA A 4 -12.42 7.58 -11.78
N LEU A 5 -12.69 8.82 -11.36
CA LEU A 5 -11.71 9.92 -11.48
C LEU A 5 -10.49 9.71 -10.57
N LEU A 6 -10.65 8.95 -9.49
CA LEU A 6 -9.54 8.57 -8.63
C LEU A 6 -8.67 7.46 -9.26
N LEU A 7 -9.31 6.37 -9.70
CA LEU A 7 -8.65 5.11 -10.04
C LEU A 7 -8.29 4.96 -11.53
N PHE A 8 -9.04 5.57 -12.44
CA PHE A 8 -8.85 5.40 -13.89
C PHE A 8 -7.62 6.15 -14.45
N PRO A 9 -7.25 7.37 -13.97
CA PRO A 9 -6.08 8.06 -14.49
C PRO A 9 -4.76 7.28 -14.42
N PRO A 10 -4.37 6.62 -13.30
CA PRO A 10 -3.15 5.82 -13.28
C PRO A 10 -3.25 4.59 -14.22
N LEU A 11 -4.42 3.97 -14.37
CA LEU A 11 -4.60 2.88 -15.35
C LEU A 11 -4.40 3.36 -16.79
N LEU A 12 -4.98 4.53 -17.13
CA LEU A 12 -4.81 5.14 -18.44
C LEU A 12 -3.35 5.52 -18.71
N ALA A 13 -2.66 6.11 -17.73
CA ALA A 13 -1.25 6.44 -17.83
C ALA A 13 -0.37 5.19 -18.03
N ALA A 14 -0.66 4.09 -17.33
CA ALA A 14 0.01 2.81 -17.52
C ALA A 14 -0.24 2.23 -18.92
N LEU A 15 -1.48 2.30 -19.42
CA LEU A 15 -1.85 1.83 -20.75
C LEU A 15 -1.15 2.65 -21.85
N LEU A 16 -1.13 3.98 -21.72
CA LEU A 16 -0.42 4.86 -22.65
C LEU A 16 1.08 4.53 -22.70
N ALA A 17 1.71 4.31 -21.53
CA ALA A 17 3.10 3.87 -21.46
C ALA A 17 3.33 2.50 -22.10
N TYR A 18 2.39 1.58 -22.00
CA TYR A 18 2.50 0.25 -22.60
C TYR A 18 2.39 0.26 -24.14
N VAL A 19 1.44 1.05 -24.67
CA VAL A 19 1.10 1.10 -26.10
C VAL A 19 2.11 1.91 -26.91
N VAL A 20 2.63 3.02 -26.36
CA VAL A 20 3.57 3.89 -27.09
C VAL A 20 4.97 3.27 -27.14
N ARG A 21 5.43 2.92 -28.35
CA ARG A 21 6.75 2.31 -28.60
C ARG A 21 7.49 3.06 -29.74
N PRO A 22 8.75 3.48 -29.55
CA PRO A 22 9.53 3.50 -28.31
C PRO A 22 8.97 4.51 -27.29
N TYR A 23 9.42 4.44 -26.03
CA TYR A 23 9.03 5.42 -25.00
C TYR A 23 9.31 6.86 -25.46
N ARG A 24 8.37 7.76 -25.20
CA ARG A 24 8.50 9.20 -25.47
C ARG A 24 8.30 9.96 -24.17
N VAL A 25 9.13 10.97 -23.92
CA VAL A 25 9.04 11.82 -22.71
C VAL A 25 7.66 12.47 -22.54
N ALA A 26 6.98 12.77 -23.64
CA ALA A 26 5.60 13.26 -23.63
C ALA A 26 4.64 12.31 -22.88
N VAL A 27 4.84 10.99 -22.94
CA VAL A 27 4.03 10.00 -22.22
C VAL A 27 4.19 10.16 -20.71
N GLY A 28 5.42 10.38 -20.24
CA GLY A 28 5.68 10.69 -18.82
C GLY A 28 4.94 11.96 -18.38
N TRP A 29 5.00 13.03 -19.17
CA TRP A 29 4.26 14.27 -18.89
C TRP A 29 2.75 14.07 -18.89
N THR A 30 2.20 13.31 -19.85
CA THR A 30 0.75 13.00 -19.85
C THR A 30 0.35 12.24 -18.59
N GLY A 31 1.18 11.31 -18.11
CA GLY A 31 0.93 10.60 -16.85
C GLY A 31 0.94 11.56 -15.63
N ALA A 32 1.88 12.51 -15.60
CA ALA A 32 1.93 13.54 -14.57
C ALA A 32 0.70 14.46 -14.58
N TRP A 33 0.23 14.88 -15.76
CA TRP A 33 -1.00 15.67 -15.86
C TRP A 33 -2.25 14.86 -15.46
N LEU A 34 -2.31 13.58 -15.82
CA LEU A 34 -3.39 12.67 -15.41
C LEU A 34 -3.43 12.47 -13.89
N SER A 35 -2.28 12.48 -13.20
CA SER A 35 -2.26 12.31 -11.74
C SER A 35 -2.93 13.47 -10.99
N LEU A 36 -2.98 14.68 -11.57
CA LEU A 36 -3.73 15.81 -11.00
C LEU A 36 -5.24 15.53 -10.93
N VAL A 37 -5.77 14.71 -11.85
CA VAL A 37 -7.18 14.29 -11.81
C VAL A 37 -7.44 13.40 -10.59
N SER A 38 -6.56 12.42 -10.33
CA SER A 38 -6.63 11.60 -9.12
C SER A 38 -6.47 12.43 -7.86
N LEU A 39 -5.55 13.41 -7.85
CA LEU A 39 -5.37 14.32 -6.72
C LEU A 39 -6.61 15.19 -6.47
N GLY A 40 -7.17 15.79 -7.52
CA GLY A 40 -8.41 16.57 -7.42
C GLY A 40 -9.57 15.72 -6.88
N SER A 41 -9.70 14.48 -7.34
CA SER A 41 -10.71 13.54 -6.83
C SER A 41 -10.47 13.20 -5.36
N ALA A 42 -9.23 12.94 -4.94
CA ALA A 42 -8.89 12.63 -3.56
C ALA A 42 -9.17 13.80 -2.61
N LEU A 43 -8.83 15.03 -3.01
CA LEU A 43 -9.13 16.24 -2.26
C LEU A 43 -10.64 16.51 -2.19
N ALA A 44 -11.39 16.20 -3.24
CA ALA A 44 -12.86 16.29 -3.21
C ALA A 44 -13.46 15.31 -2.18
N PHE A 45 -12.97 14.06 -2.10
CA PHE A 45 -13.36 13.10 -1.06
C PHE A 45 -13.04 13.63 0.35
N ALA A 46 -11.85 14.20 0.55
CA ALA A 46 -11.50 14.79 1.85
C ALA A 46 -12.43 15.96 2.21
N ALA A 47 -12.70 16.86 1.26
CA ALA A 47 -13.56 18.03 1.46
C ALA A 47 -15.02 17.64 1.78
N SER A 48 -15.58 16.63 1.11
CA SER A 48 -16.95 16.17 1.39
C SER A 48 -17.09 15.56 2.79
N ILE A 49 -16.09 14.77 3.22
CA ILE A 49 -16.09 14.16 4.55
C ILE A 49 -15.97 15.23 5.63
N LEU A 50 -15.12 16.24 5.42
CA LEU A 50 -15.02 17.41 6.30
C LEU A 50 -16.31 18.23 6.35
N ALA A 51 -17.06 18.28 5.26
CA ALA A 51 -18.39 18.91 5.19
C ALA A 51 -19.50 18.08 5.86
N GLY A 52 -19.18 16.93 6.47
CA GLY A 52 -20.13 16.07 7.17
C GLY A 52 -20.95 15.15 6.26
N SER A 53 -20.53 14.96 5.01
CA SER A 53 -21.18 13.98 4.12
C SER A 53 -20.92 12.55 4.62
N GLU A 54 -21.88 11.65 4.43
CA GLU A 54 -21.66 10.22 4.67
C GLU A 54 -20.54 9.66 3.79
N ALA A 55 -19.90 8.59 4.26
CA ALA A 55 -18.83 7.92 3.54
C ALA A 55 -19.33 7.39 2.18
N PRO A 56 -18.90 7.96 1.04
CA PRO A 56 -19.38 7.54 -0.27
C PRO A 56 -18.96 6.11 -0.56
N THR A 57 -19.88 5.35 -1.15
CA THR A 57 -19.67 3.98 -1.60
C THR A 57 -19.87 3.86 -3.12
N PHE A 58 -19.26 2.86 -3.75
CA PHE A 58 -19.43 2.60 -5.18
C PHE A 58 -19.17 1.13 -5.54
N GLY A 59 -19.79 0.68 -6.64
CA GLY A 59 -19.65 -0.66 -7.20
C GLY A 59 -20.65 -1.69 -6.64
N PRO A 60 -20.72 -2.88 -7.24
CA PRO A 60 -21.57 -3.97 -6.75
C PRO A 60 -21.28 -4.27 -5.28
N SER A 61 -22.29 -4.44 -4.43
CA SER A 61 -22.06 -4.70 -3.00
C SER A 61 -21.15 -3.68 -2.30
N GLU A 62 -21.13 -2.43 -2.76
CA GLU A 62 -20.30 -1.35 -2.19
C GLU A 62 -18.81 -1.70 -2.13
N MET A 63 -18.23 -2.28 -3.19
CA MET A 63 -16.81 -2.72 -3.21
C MET A 63 -15.84 -1.61 -2.81
N LEU A 64 -16.17 -0.35 -3.13
CA LEU A 64 -15.36 0.82 -2.81
C LEU A 64 -16.05 1.68 -1.76
N ARG A 65 -15.26 2.23 -0.84
CA ARG A 65 -15.70 3.10 0.25
C ARG A 65 -14.64 4.14 0.57
N ALA A 66 -15.07 5.37 0.83
CA ALA A 66 -14.20 6.48 1.20
C ALA A 66 -14.67 7.12 2.52
N ASP A 67 -14.27 6.57 3.66
CA ASP A 67 -14.44 7.25 4.96
C ASP A 67 -13.27 8.22 5.26
N SER A 68 -13.24 8.77 6.47
CA SER A 68 -12.24 9.77 6.90
C SER A 68 -10.80 9.30 6.78
N LEU A 69 -10.48 8.09 7.26
CA LEU A 69 -9.13 7.54 7.20
C LEU A 69 -8.73 7.24 5.74
N SER A 70 -9.66 6.67 4.98
CA SER A 70 -9.47 6.38 3.55
C SER A 70 -9.25 7.66 2.75
N ALA A 71 -10.04 8.72 2.96
CA ALA A 71 -9.93 9.99 2.26
C ALA A 71 -8.59 10.70 2.54
N LEU A 72 -8.12 10.67 3.80
CA LEU A 72 -6.82 11.19 4.18
C LEU A 72 -5.70 10.48 3.39
N LEU A 73 -5.67 9.15 3.41
CA LEU A 73 -4.62 8.42 2.71
C LEU A 73 -4.73 8.53 1.20
N MET A 74 -5.93 8.59 0.61
CA MET A 74 -6.09 8.89 -0.81
C MET A 74 -5.43 10.23 -1.17
N ALA A 75 -5.61 11.27 -0.35
CA ALA A 75 -5.00 12.58 -0.58
C ALA A 75 -3.46 12.52 -0.45
N CYS A 76 -2.93 11.83 0.56
CA CYS A 76 -1.50 11.62 0.73
C CYS A 76 -0.90 10.84 -0.47
N ILE A 77 -1.52 9.72 -0.86
CA ILE A 77 -1.07 8.90 -2.00
C ILE A 77 -1.08 9.71 -3.28
N ALA A 78 -2.20 10.37 -3.61
CA ALA A 78 -2.31 11.14 -4.84
C ALA A 78 -1.37 12.36 -4.86
N GLY A 79 -1.13 12.99 -3.71
CA GLY A 79 -0.19 14.11 -3.57
C GLY A 79 1.26 13.68 -3.81
N VAL A 80 1.73 12.67 -3.07
CA VAL A 80 3.09 12.14 -3.22
C VAL A 80 3.29 11.54 -4.62
N ALA A 81 2.31 10.82 -5.15
CA ALA A 81 2.34 10.28 -6.50
C ALA A 81 2.45 11.39 -7.56
N THR A 82 1.69 12.48 -7.42
CA THR A 82 1.77 13.63 -8.32
C THR A 82 3.17 14.22 -8.30
N LEU A 83 3.72 14.52 -7.12
CA LEU A 83 5.08 15.05 -7.02
C LEU A 83 6.09 14.10 -7.69
N ALA A 84 6.04 12.81 -7.38
CA ALA A 84 6.93 11.80 -7.96
C ALA A 84 6.79 11.69 -9.49
N LEU A 85 5.58 11.76 -10.03
CA LEU A 85 5.30 11.70 -11.46
C LEU A 85 5.76 12.95 -12.20
N PHE A 86 5.72 14.14 -11.60
CA PHE A 86 6.27 15.36 -12.20
C PHE A 86 7.80 15.34 -12.30
N PHE A 87 8.50 14.62 -11.41
CA PHE A 87 9.95 14.39 -11.51
C PHE A 87 10.32 13.26 -12.51
N SER A 88 9.40 12.33 -12.76
CA SER A 88 9.67 11.11 -13.53
C SER A 88 10.08 11.29 -15.00
N PRO A 89 9.57 12.27 -15.78
CA PRO A 89 10.01 12.49 -17.17
C PRO A 89 11.50 12.82 -17.30
N GLY A 90 12.13 13.33 -16.22
CA GLY A 90 13.55 13.65 -16.15
C GLY A 90 14.47 12.44 -15.92
N LEU A 91 13.91 11.27 -15.57
CA LEU A 91 14.70 10.10 -15.14
C LEU A 91 15.73 9.63 -16.20
N GLY A 92 15.39 9.77 -17.48
CA GLY A 92 16.27 9.42 -18.61
C GLY A 92 17.38 10.44 -18.91
N ARG A 93 17.41 11.59 -18.22
CA ARG A 93 18.48 12.60 -18.35
C ARG A 93 19.60 12.38 -17.35
N GLU A 94 19.25 11.96 -16.13
CA GLU A 94 20.19 11.81 -15.01
C GLU A 94 20.80 10.41 -14.92
N SER A 95 20.17 9.42 -15.56
CA SER A 95 20.61 8.03 -15.54
C SER A 95 20.51 7.42 -16.94
N PRO A 96 21.46 6.55 -17.35
CA PRO A 96 21.54 6.01 -18.70
C PRO A 96 20.51 4.88 -18.92
N TYR A 97 19.24 5.15 -18.65
CA TYR A 97 18.16 4.19 -18.90
C TYR A 97 17.76 4.20 -20.36
N ASP A 98 17.63 3.02 -20.95
CA ASP A 98 17.11 2.86 -22.29
C ASP A 98 15.59 3.12 -22.36
N ALA A 99 15.06 3.23 -23.58
CA ALA A 99 13.63 3.48 -23.78
C ALA A 99 12.73 2.34 -23.25
N ALA A 100 13.22 1.10 -23.19
CA ALA A 100 12.45 -0.04 -22.69
C ALA A 100 12.36 -0.03 -21.16
N GLN A 101 13.44 0.33 -20.47
CA GLN A 101 13.52 0.55 -19.04
C GLN A 101 12.60 1.69 -18.62
N LEU A 102 12.69 2.86 -19.27
CA LEU A 102 11.80 4.00 -18.99
C LEU A 102 10.33 3.65 -19.22
N ARG A 103 10.03 2.90 -20.29
CA ARG A 103 8.68 2.37 -20.54
C ARG A 103 8.21 1.49 -19.38
N ARG A 104 9.02 0.52 -18.97
CA ARG A 104 8.73 -0.39 -17.85
C ARG A 104 8.46 0.40 -16.57
N TYR A 105 9.29 1.39 -16.27
CA TYR A 105 9.10 2.30 -15.14
C TYR A 105 7.72 2.95 -15.19
N HIS A 106 7.36 3.62 -16.30
CA HIS A 106 6.09 4.34 -16.39
C HIS A 106 4.85 3.44 -16.39
N VAL A 107 4.95 2.21 -16.90
CA VAL A 107 3.86 1.22 -16.79
C VAL A 107 3.64 0.86 -15.31
N PHE A 108 4.68 0.35 -14.66
CA PHE A 108 4.52 -0.25 -13.34
C PHE A 108 4.43 0.77 -12.20
N VAL A 109 5.00 1.97 -12.34
CA VAL A 109 4.84 3.03 -11.34
C VAL A 109 3.39 3.52 -11.27
N ASN A 110 2.71 3.60 -12.41
CA ASN A 110 1.30 3.98 -12.46
C ASN A 110 0.40 2.84 -11.95
N LEU A 111 0.69 1.59 -12.30
CA LEU A 111 -0.01 0.43 -11.72
C LEU A 111 0.19 0.34 -10.19
N PHE A 112 1.39 0.68 -9.70
CA PHE A 112 1.69 0.77 -8.27
C PHE A 112 0.84 1.83 -7.56
N ILE A 113 0.70 3.03 -8.15
CA ILE A 113 -0.17 4.10 -7.65
C ILE A 113 -1.64 3.65 -7.64
N PHE A 114 -2.11 3.02 -8.73
CA PHE A 114 -3.46 2.46 -8.81
C PHE A 114 -3.71 1.45 -7.68
N ALA A 115 -2.78 0.51 -7.46
CA ALA A 115 -2.91 -0.51 -6.43
C ALA A 115 -2.96 0.10 -5.02
N MET A 116 -2.16 1.13 -4.73
CA MET A 116 -2.22 1.85 -3.45
C MET A 116 -3.56 2.56 -3.24
N LEU A 117 -4.06 3.27 -4.27
CA LEU A 117 -5.36 3.95 -4.21
C LEU A 117 -6.52 2.95 -4.07
N LEU A 118 -6.45 1.82 -4.78
CA LEU A 118 -7.43 0.74 -4.64
C LEU A 118 -7.40 0.13 -3.25
N ALA A 119 -6.22 -0.12 -2.68
CA ALA A 119 -6.08 -0.70 -1.34
C ALA A 119 -6.76 0.14 -0.27
N VAL A 120 -6.56 1.47 -0.28
CA VAL A 120 -7.17 2.36 0.73
C VAL A 120 -8.63 2.71 0.44
N SER A 121 -9.13 2.46 -0.76
CA SER A 121 -10.54 2.68 -1.13
C SER A 121 -11.37 1.39 -1.13
N ALA A 122 -10.76 0.22 -0.92
CA ALA A 122 -11.45 -1.06 -0.88
C ALA A 122 -12.27 -1.22 0.41
N ASN A 123 -13.59 -1.39 0.25
CA ASN A 123 -14.49 -1.72 1.33
C ASN A 123 -14.40 -3.21 1.73
N ASN A 124 -14.03 -4.06 0.76
CA ASN A 124 -13.89 -5.48 0.97
C ASN A 124 -12.44 -5.82 1.36
N VAL A 125 -12.28 -6.56 2.45
CA VAL A 125 -10.99 -6.94 3.01
C VAL A 125 -10.16 -7.77 2.03
N GLY A 126 -10.79 -8.65 1.26
CA GLY A 126 -10.13 -9.46 0.23
C GLY A 126 -9.61 -8.61 -0.92
N ILE A 127 -10.38 -7.61 -1.37
CA ILE A 127 -9.92 -6.68 -2.41
C ILE A 127 -8.76 -5.83 -1.90
N MET A 128 -8.83 -5.34 -0.65
CA MET A 128 -7.72 -4.63 -0.04
C MET A 128 -6.45 -5.50 -0.04
N TRP A 129 -6.57 -6.77 0.36
CA TRP A 129 -5.45 -7.71 0.35
C TRP A 129 -4.86 -7.88 -1.05
N ILE A 130 -5.70 -8.12 -2.07
CA ILE A 130 -5.26 -8.24 -3.47
C ILE A 130 -4.54 -6.97 -3.91
N ALA A 131 -5.08 -5.80 -3.59
CA ALA A 131 -4.49 -4.52 -3.95
C ALA A 131 -3.14 -4.30 -3.26
N VAL A 132 -3.02 -4.65 -1.97
CA VAL A 132 -1.75 -4.59 -1.23
C VAL A 132 -0.71 -5.53 -1.87
N GLU A 133 -1.08 -6.75 -2.25
CA GLU A 133 -0.13 -7.64 -2.92
C GLU A 133 0.24 -7.15 -4.33
N ALA A 134 -0.72 -6.58 -5.06
CA ALA A 134 -0.46 -5.96 -6.35
C ALA A 134 0.58 -4.83 -6.22
N THR A 135 0.59 -4.06 -5.11
CA THR A 135 1.66 -3.09 -4.87
C THR A 135 3.04 -3.77 -4.81
N THR A 136 3.15 -4.98 -4.24
CA THR A 136 4.41 -5.77 -4.19
C THR A 136 4.87 -6.12 -5.60
N ILE A 137 3.96 -6.68 -6.39
CA ILE A 137 4.27 -7.14 -7.75
C ILE A 137 4.71 -5.96 -8.60
N PHE A 138 3.97 -4.85 -8.57
CA PHE A 138 4.26 -3.68 -9.40
C PHE A 138 5.57 -2.99 -9.02
N SER A 139 5.84 -2.76 -7.73
CA SER A 139 7.12 -2.16 -7.32
C SER A 139 8.30 -3.10 -7.57
N ALA A 140 8.16 -4.42 -7.42
CA ALA A 140 9.20 -5.40 -7.75
C ALA A 140 9.62 -5.37 -9.23
N MET A 141 8.73 -4.97 -10.13
CA MET A 141 9.06 -4.76 -11.55
C MET A 141 9.83 -3.45 -11.82
N VAL A 142 9.81 -2.51 -10.86
CA VAL A 142 10.47 -1.20 -10.98
C VAL A 142 11.78 -1.12 -10.19
N ILE A 143 11.90 -1.79 -9.04
CA ILE A 143 13.14 -1.81 -8.23
C ILE A 143 14.37 -2.16 -9.08
N PRO A 144 14.39 -3.24 -9.89
CA PRO A 144 15.55 -3.61 -10.69
C PRO A 144 15.59 -2.84 -12.03
N LEU A 145 15.39 -1.52 -12.01
CA LEU A 145 15.31 -0.73 -13.24
C LEU A 145 16.63 -0.78 -14.02
N ALA A 146 17.75 -0.61 -13.31
CA ALA A 146 19.11 -0.62 -13.86
C ALA A 146 19.62 -2.02 -14.26
N LEU A 147 18.93 -3.10 -13.85
CA LEU A 147 19.30 -4.50 -14.15
C LEU A 147 20.71 -4.90 -13.69
N THR A 148 21.24 -4.27 -12.65
CA THR A 148 22.47 -4.70 -11.97
C THR A 148 22.21 -5.91 -11.07
N LYS A 149 23.25 -6.70 -10.75
CA LYS A 149 23.13 -7.83 -9.82
C LYS A 149 22.51 -7.40 -8.48
N ALA A 150 22.95 -6.27 -7.93
CA ALA A 150 22.43 -5.73 -6.66
C ALA A 150 20.94 -5.35 -6.76
N SER A 151 20.53 -4.67 -7.84
CA SER A 151 19.14 -4.27 -8.04
C SER A 151 18.19 -5.45 -8.20
N VAL A 152 18.63 -6.51 -8.88
CA VAL A 152 17.88 -7.74 -9.07
C VAL A 152 17.78 -8.51 -7.75
N GLU A 153 18.88 -8.63 -6.99
CA GLU A 153 18.87 -9.24 -5.66
C GLU A 153 17.93 -8.50 -4.70
N ALA A 154 17.96 -7.17 -4.68
CA ALA A 154 17.08 -6.35 -3.85
C ALA A 154 15.60 -6.59 -4.20
N SER A 155 15.26 -6.66 -5.49
CA SER A 155 13.90 -6.98 -5.93
C SER A 155 13.46 -8.40 -5.51
N TRP A 156 14.34 -9.39 -5.62
CA TRP A 156 14.05 -10.76 -5.17
C TRP A 156 13.85 -10.87 -3.66
N LYS A 157 14.71 -10.23 -2.86
CA LYS A 157 14.52 -10.16 -1.40
C LYS A 157 13.19 -9.49 -1.08
N TYR A 158 12.90 -8.38 -1.75
CA TYR A 158 11.67 -7.62 -1.54
C TYR A 158 10.41 -8.44 -1.82
N ILE A 159 10.31 -9.07 -2.99
CA ILE A 159 9.13 -9.85 -3.38
C ILE A 159 8.97 -11.07 -2.48
N LEU A 160 10.05 -11.81 -2.18
CA LEU A 160 9.95 -13.02 -1.33
C LEU A 160 9.50 -12.67 0.09
N ILE A 161 10.14 -11.69 0.72
CA ILE A 161 9.83 -11.30 2.11
C ILE A 161 8.41 -10.71 2.17
N SER A 162 8.08 -9.79 1.27
CA SER A 162 6.76 -9.14 1.27
C SER A 162 5.63 -10.12 0.94
N SER A 163 5.77 -10.97 -0.08
CA SER A 163 4.71 -11.91 -0.48
C SER A 163 4.49 -12.99 0.57
N VAL A 164 5.54 -13.47 1.27
CA VAL A 164 5.37 -14.37 2.43
C VAL A 164 4.60 -13.66 3.55
N GLY A 165 4.96 -12.41 3.86
CA GLY A 165 4.21 -11.59 4.81
C GLY A 165 2.74 -11.44 4.41
N ILE A 166 2.46 -11.01 3.19
CA ILE A 166 1.08 -10.83 2.71
C ILE A 166 0.31 -12.16 2.67
N THR A 167 0.98 -13.29 2.43
CA THR A 167 0.36 -14.63 2.58
C THR A 167 -0.05 -14.92 4.04
N LEU A 168 0.76 -14.52 5.03
CA LEU A 168 0.35 -14.60 6.44
C LEU A 168 -0.86 -13.70 6.72
N ALA A 169 -0.88 -12.48 6.19
CA ALA A 169 -2.06 -11.60 6.31
C ALA A 169 -3.31 -12.22 5.65
N PHE A 170 -3.14 -12.95 4.55
CA PHE A 170 -4.23 -13.71 3.94
C PHE A 170 -4.74 -14.80 4.88
N ALA A 171 -3.85 -15.58 5.49
CA ALA A 171 -4.23 -16.61 6.46
C ALA A 171 -5.02 -16.03 7.63
N GLY A 172 -4.61 -14.88 8.18
CA GLY A 172 -5.37 -14.18 9.22
C GLY A 172 -6.74 -13.71 8.75
N THR A 173 -6.85 -13.18 7.52
CA THR A 173 -8.13 -12.80 6.89
C THR A 173 -9.05 -14.01 6.74
N VAL A 174 -8.50 -15.15 6.32
CA VAL A 174 -9.23 -16.41 6.14
C VAL A 174 -9.74 -16.96 7.47
N LEU A 175 -8.95 -16.89 8.54
CA LEU A 175 -9.39 -17.29 9.88
C LEU A 175 -10.58 -16.45 10.36
N ALA A 176 -10.49 -15.12 10.22
CA ALA A 176 -11.58 -14.22 10.56
C ALA A 176 -12.84 -14.47 9.72
N TYR A 177 -12.66 -14.79 8.44
CA TYR A 177 -13.77 -15.15 7.54
C TYR A 177 -14.47 -16.44 7.96
N PHE A 178 -13.72 -17.50 8.27
CA PHE A 178 -14.31 -18.77 8.71
C PHE A 178 -15.09 -18.62 10.00
N ASP A 179 -14.56 -17.82 10.94
CA ASP A 179 -15.24 -17.49 12.19
C ASP A 179 -16.57 -16.76 11.92
N PHE A 180 -16.53 -15.72 11.08
CA PHE A 180 -17.72 -15.00 10.65
C PHE A 180 -18.77 -15.94 10.02
N VAL A 181 -18.36 -16.82 9.09
CA VAL A 181 -19.28 -17.75 8.41
C VAL A 181 -19.88 -18.76 9.38
N ALA A 182 -19.12 -19.22 10.37
CA ALA A 182 -19.63 -20.13 11.40
C ALA A 182 -20.73 -19.48 12.25
N LEU A 183 -20.65 -18.17 12.49
CA LEU A 183 -21.60 -17.40 13.29
C LEU A 183 -22.82 -16.90 12.49
N SER A 184 -22.58 -16.32 11.31
CA SER A 184 -23.60 -15.59 10.54
C SER A 184 -24.05 -16.30 9.27
N GLY A 185 -23.48 -17.47 8.96
CA GLY A 185 -23.69 -18.15 7.69
C GLY A 185 -23.00 -17.45 6.51
N ARG A 186 -23.23 -17.98 5.30
CA ARG A 186 -22.66 -17.40 4.08
C ARG A 186 -23.49 -16.19 3.65
N THR A 187 -22.86 -15.02 3.62
CA THR A 187 -23.43 -13.77 3.10
C THR A 187 -22.51 -13.17 2.04
N GLU A 188 -23.10 -12.58 0.99
CA GLU A 188 -22.34 -12.05 -0.16
C GLU A 188 -21.38 -10.91 0.22
N ASN A 189 -21.67 -10.19 1.31
CA ASN A 189 -20.92 -9.02 1.76
C ASN A 189 -20.13 -9.28 3.06
N ALA A 190 -19.93 -10.55 3.44
CA ALA A 190 -19.31 -10.97 4.69
C ALA A 190 -17.95 -10.28 4.99
N LEU A 191 -17.19 -9.99 3.94
CA LEU A 191 -15.86 -9.40 4.02
C LEU A 191 -15.84 -7.87 3.84
N ASN A 192 -16.99 -7.21 3.78
CA ASN A 192 -17.03 -5.75 3.78
C ASN A 192 -16.82 -5.23 5.21
N TRP A 193 -16.05 -4.14 5.37
CA TRP A 193 -15.70 -3.60 6.69
C TRP A 193 -16.90 -3.35 7.60
N PRO A 194 -18.01 -2.70 7.16
CA PRO A 194 -19.16 -2.46 8.04
C PRO A 194 -19.84 -3.75 8.51
N VAL A 195 -19.93 -4.75 7.64
CA VAL A 195 -20.54 -6.05 7.94
C VAL A 195 -19.68 -6.82 8.95
N LEU A 196 -18.39 -6.93 8.67
CA LEU A 196 -17.43 -7.58 9.57
C LEU A 196 -17.39 -6.89 10.94
N LEU A 197 -17.39 -5.55 10.98
CA LEU A 197 -17.39 -4.78 12.22
C LEU A 197 -18.67 -4.99 13.03
N SER A 198 -19.83 -5.09 12.38
CA SER A 198 -21.11 -5.34 13.08
C SER A 198 -21.17 -6.72 13.74
N ALA A 199 -20.53 -7.73 13.14
CA ALA A 199 -20.44 -9.08 13.69
C ALA A 199 -19.30 -9.22 14.72
N ALA A 200 -18.30 -8.34 14.70
CA ALA A 200 -17.09 -8.42 15.50
C ALA A 200 -17.30 -8.71 17.00
N PRO A 201 -18.27 -8.09 17.71
CA PRO A 201 -18.49 -8.38 19.13
C PRO A 201 -18.87 -9.83 19.45
N HIS A 202 -19.30 -10.60 18.45
CA HIS A 202 -19.73 -11.99 18.59
C HIS A 202 -18.71 -12.99 18.04
N LEU A 203 -17.61 -12.52 17.43
CA LEU A 203 -16.54 -13.38 16.90
C LEU A 203 -15.81 -14.11 18.05
N HIS A 204 -15.26 -15.30 17.76
CA HIS A 204 -14.57 -16.10 18.76
C HIS A 204 -13.23 -15.44 19.14
N PRO A 205 -13.01 -15.10 20.44
CA PRO A 205 -11.82 -14.38 20.87
C PRO A 205 -10.50 -15.06 20.51
N GLU A 206 -10.43 -16.39 20.61
CA GLU A 206 -9.21 -17.15 20.34
C GLU A 206 -8.83 -17.12 18.86
N VAL A 207 -9.82 -17.28 17.98
CA VAL A 207 -9.63 -17.19 16.53
C VAL A 207 -9.17 -15.79 16.15
N MET A 208 -9.78 -14.76 16.74
CA MET A 208 -9.45 -13.38 16.43
C MET A 208 -8.08 -12.93 16.95
N ARG A 209 -7.62 -13.48 18.09
CA ARG A 209 -6.23 -13.30 18.55
C ARG A 209 -5.23 -13.86 17.54
N LEU A 210 -5.44 -15.11 17.10
CA LEU A 210 -4.56 -15.76 16.14
C LEU A 210 -4.59 -15.06 14.77
N ALA A 211 -5.80 -14.70 14.30
CA ALA A 211 -5.99 -13.93 13.08
C ALA A 211 -5.22 -12.61 13.13
N PHE A 212 -5.34 -11.84 14.22
CA PHE A 212 -4.64 -10.57 14.36
C PHE A 212 -3.12 -10.72 14.39
N VAL A 213 -2.56 -11.78 15.01
CA VAL A 213 -1.12 -12.03 14.96
C VAL A 213 -0.65 -12.25 13.51
N PHE A 214 -1.36 -13.06 12.74
CA PHE A 214 -1.04 -13.28 11.32
C PHE A 214 -1.18 -12.00 10.48
N LEU A 215 -2.24 -11.22 10.72
CA LEU A 215 -2.47 -9.94 10.07
C LEU A 215 -1.37 -8.92 10.41
N LEU A 216 -0.99 -8.83 11.68
CA LEU A 216 0.04 -7.93 12.18
C LEU A 216 1.40 -8.31 11.62
N VAL A 217 1.78 -9.59 11.66
CA VAL A 217 3.05 -10.05 11.06
C VAL A 217 3.03 -9.83 9.55
N GLY A 218 1.92 -10.14 8.89
CA GLY A 218 1.83 -10.08 7.44
C GLY A 218 1.84 -8.67 6.88
N PHE A 219 0.87 -7.83 7.27
CA PHE A 219 0.87 -6.42 6.90
C PHE A 219 2.03 -5.65 7.55
N GLY A 220 2.50 -6.06 8.73
CA GLY A 220 3.69 -5.48 9.38
C GLY A 220 4.98 -5.74 8.60
N THR A 221 5.09 -6.88 7.93
CA THR A 221 6.19 -7.13 6.97
C THR A 221 6.17 -6.11 5.85
N LYS A 222 5.00 -5.85 5.27
CA LYS A 222 4.82 -4.85 4.22
C LYS A 222 5.00 -3.41 4.71
N ALA A 223 4.66 -3.14 5.97
CA ALA A 223 4.87 -1.85 6.63
C ALA A 223 6.33 -1.63 7.09
N GLY A 224 7.20 -2.64 6.96
CA GLY A 224 8.59 -2.52 7.39
C GLY A 224 8.75 -2.48 8.92
N ILE A 225 7.83 -3.08 9.68
CA ILE A 225 7.91 -3.16 11.15
C ILE A 225 9.00 -4.18 11.52
N ALA A 226 9.85 -3.87 12.49
CA ALA A 226 10.86 -4.80 12.98
C ALA A 226 10.22 -5.99 13.73
N PRO A 227 10.74 -7.22 13.56
CA PRO A 227 11.97 -7.60 12.86
C PRO A 227 11.85 -7.82 11.33
N MET A 228 10.68 -7.61 10.73
CA MET A 228 10.40 -7.93 9.31
C MET A 228 10.87 -6.88 8.29
N HIS A 229 11.60 -5.86 8.74
CA HIS A 229 12.01 -4.68 7.96
C HIS A 229 13.18 -4.89 6.99
N THR A 230 13.81 -6.07 6.97
CA THR A 230 15.11 -6.32 6.33
C THR A 230 15.14 -6.10 4.82
N TRP A 231 13.99 -6.17 4.16
CA TRP A 231 13.86 -5.87 2.73
C TRP A 231 13.98 -4.35 2.43
N LEU A 232 13.61 -3.50 3.38
CA LEU A 232 13.38 -2.07 3.16
C LEU A 232 14.68 -1.33 2.78
N PRO A 233 15.80 -1.44 3.52
CA PRO A 233 17.03 -0.73 3.17
C PRO A 233 17.60 -1.12 1.80
N ASP A 234 17.52 -2.40 1.44
CA ASP A 234 18.02 -2.92 0.16
C ASP A 234 17.15 -2.43 -1.00
N ALA A 235 15.82 -2.53 -0.87
CA ALA A 235 14.88 -2.08 -1.90
C ALA A 235 14.99 -0.57 -2.19
N HIS A 236 15.08 0.26 -1.14
CA HIS A 236 15.22 1.71 -1.29
C HIS A 236 16.54 2.14 -1.93
N SER A 237 17.62 1.42 -1.64
CA SER A 237 18.96 1.73 -2.18
C SER A 237 18.99 1.60 -3.70
N GLU A 238 18.36 0.55 -4.21
CA GLU A 238 18.38 0.18 -5.63
C GLU A 238 17.22 0.79 -6.43
N ALA A 239 16.12 1.15 -5.77
CA ALA A 239 14.98 1.78 -6.44
C ALA A 239 15.34 3.15 -7.07
N PRO A 240 14.73 3.49 -8.23
CA PRO A 240 14.74 4.84 -8.76
C PRO A 240 14.18 5.84 -7.74
N SER A 241 14.77 7.04 -7.66
CA SER A 241 14.46 8.02 -6.62
C SER A 241 12.96 8.34 -6.47
N PRO A 242 12.16 8.52 -7.55
CA PRO A 242 10.73 8.78 -7.38
C PRO A 242 9.96 7.58 -6.82
N LEU A 243 10.33 6.34 -7.17
CA LEU A 243 9.74 5.14 -6.55
C LEU A 243 10.07 5.08 -5.07
N SER A 244 11.34 5.29 -4.70
CA SER A 244 11.78 5.32 -3.30
C SER A 244 11.00 6.36 -2.49
N ALA A 245 10.73 7.54 -3.06
CA ALA A 245 9.93 8.58 -2.41
C ALA A 245 8.49 8.12 -2.12
N MET A 246 7.83 7.43 -3.07
CA MET A 246 6.49 6.88 -2.83
C MET A 246 6.50 5.71 -1.84
N MET A 247 7.53 4.87 -1.87
CA MET A 247 7.68 3.76 -0.91
C MET A 247 7.77 4.28 0.53
N SER A 248 8.63 5.27 0.79
CA SER A 248 8.74 5.88 2.14
C SER A 248 7.52 6.72 2.48
N GLY A 249 7.03 7.53 1.53
CA GLY A 249 6.01 8.53 1.81
C GLY A 249 4.62 7.93 2.05
N VAL A 250 4.26 6.85 1.34
CA VAL A 250 2.87 6.35 1.38
C VAL A 250 2.73 4.83 1.37
N LEU A 251 3.64 4.03 0.81
CA LEU A 251 3.46 2.57 0.77
C LEU A 251 3.38 1.96 2.18
N LEU A 252 4.28 2.37 3.08
CA LEU A 252 4.28 1.89 4.46
C LEU A 252 2.99 2.29 5.18
N ALA A 253 2.48 3.50 4.91
CA ALA A 253 1.20 3.97 5.44
C ALA A 253 0.00 3.15 4.91
N VAL A 254 0.01 2.69 3.66
CA VAL A 254 -1.02 1.78 3.11
C VAL A 254 -1.02 0.43 3.84
N ALA A 255 0.16 -0.09 4.19
CA ALA A 255 0.24 -1.33 4.97
C ALA A 255 -0.23 -1.13 6.42
N LEU A 256 0.15 -0.03 7.06
CA LEU A 256 -0.35 0.36 8.39
C LEU A 256 -1.87 0.59 8.39
N TYR A 257 -2.42 1.14 7.32
CA TYR A 257 -3.87 1.30 7.14
C TYR A 257 -4.60 -0.03 7.28
N ALA A 258 -4.11 -1.10 6.63
CA ALA A 258 -4.70 -2.43 6.76
C ALA A 258 -4.67 -2.93 8.21
N ILE A 259 -3.56 -2.71 8.94
CA ILE A 259 -3.44 -3.08 10.35
C ILE A 259 -4.43 -2.28 11.21
N ILE A 260 -4.57 -0.97 10.99
CA ILE A 260 -5.50 -0.11 11.72
C ILE A 260 -6.96 -0.53 11.46
N ARG A 261 -7.32 -0.88 10.22
CA ARG A 261 -8.66 -1.39 9.90
C ARG A 261 -8.98 -2.66 10.66
N TRP A 262 -8.06 -3.61 10.65
CA TRP A 262 -8.21 -4.84 11.41
C TRP A 262 -8.21 -4.64 12.91
N LYS A 263 -7.41 -3.71 13.42
CA LYS A 263 -7.41 -3.34 14.84
C LYS A 263 -8.80 -2.96 15.33
N VAL A 264 -9.57 -2.17 14.56
CA VAL A 264 -10.93 -1.79 14.97
C VAL A 264 -11.85 -3.00 15.12
N VAL A 265 -11.77 -3.97 14.20
CA VAL A 265 -12.52 -5.24 14.28
C VAL A 265 -12.08 -6.08 15.48
N VAL A 266 -10.77 -6.19 15.69
CA VAL A 266 -10.20 -6.99 16.78
C VAL A 266 -10.51 -6.37 18.13
N ASP A 267 -10.45 -5.04 18.26
CA ASP A 267 -10.77 -4.32 19.49
C ASP A 267 -12.25 -4.47 19.85
N ALA A 268 -13.14 -4.51 18.85
CA ALA A 268 -14.56 -4.79 19.07
C ALA A 268 -14.80 -6.22 19.59
N THR A 269 -13.90 -7.16 19.32
CA THR A 269 -13.99 -8.57 19.77
C THR A 269 -13.30 -8.79 21.12
N LEU A 270 -12.09 -8.24 21.32
CA LEU A 270 -11.17 -8.57 22.41
C LEU A 270 -11.00 -7.45 23.45
N GLY A 271 -11.52 -6.26 23.15
CA GLY A 271 -11.08 -5.01 23.78
C GLY A 271 -9.72 -4.54 23.26
N PRO A 272 -9.35 -3.27 23.54
CA PRO A 272 -8.19 -2.63 22.91
C PRO A 272 -6.83 -3.07 23.46
N ALA A 273 -6.80 -3.72 24.63
CA ALA A 273 -5.55 -4.01 25.34
C ALA A 273 -4.60 -4.90 24.54
N PHE A 274 -5.11 -5.97 23.91
CA PHE A 274 -4.31 -6.93 23.18
C PHE A 274 -3.60 -6.31 21.98
N SER A 275 -4.35 -5.63 21.11
CA SER A 275 -3.80 -5.01 19.91
C SER A 275 -2.88 -3.82 20.26
N ASN A 276 -3.24 -3.03 21.28
CA ASN A 276 -2.40 -1.91 21.76
C ASN A 276 -1.04 -2.41 22.27
N GLN A 277 -1.01 -3.46 23.09
CA GLN A 277 0.22 -4.01 23.63
C GLN A 277 1.15 -4.51 22.50
N LEU A 278 0.62 -5.25 21.53
CA LEU A 278 1.42 -5.73 20.39
C LEU A 278 1.96 -4.58 19.54
N LEU A 279 1.13 -3.59 19.21
CA LEU A 279 1.55 -2.45 18.39
C LEU A 279 2.57 -1.58 19.12
N LEU A 280 2.40 -1.33 20.42
CA LEU A 280 3.37 -0.60 21.23
C LEU A 280 4.70 -1.35 21.30
N LEU A 281 4.67 -2.67 21.56
CA LEU A 281 5.87 -3.49 21.63
C LEU A 281 6.64 -3.46 20.30
N MET A 282 5.96 -3.72 19.18
CA MET A 282 6.61 -3.75 17.87
C MET A 282 7.04 -2.36 17.40
N GLY A 283 6.28 -1.30 17.72
CA GLY A 283 6.64 0.07 17.41
C GLY A 283 7.89 0.54 18.17
N LEU A 284 7.94 0.30 19.49
CA LEU A 284 9.13 0.60 20.29
C LEU A 284 10.34 -0.21 19.86
N PHE A 285 10.14 -1.50 19.53
CA PHE A 285 11.21 -2.33 19.01
C PHE A 285 11.73 -1.84 17.65
N SER A 286 10.83 -1.41 16.75
CA SER A 286 11.20 -0.83 15.46
C SER A 286 12.01 0.46 15.63
N LEU A 287 11.60 1.33 16.56
CA LEU A 287 12.32 2.55 16.89
C LEU A 287 13.74 2.27 17.41
N LEU A 288 13.90 1.26 18.28
CA LEU A 288 15.22 0.85 18.75
C LEU A 288 16.09 0.35 17.59
N VAL A 289 15.55 -0.54 16.76
CA VAL A 289 16.27 -1.09 15.60
C VAL A 289 16.68 -0.01 14.61
N ALA A 290 15.77 0.93 14.30
CA ALA A 290 16.04 2.07 13.42
C ALA A 290 17.15 2.96 14.00
N ALA A 291 17.07 3.33 15.29
CA ALA A 291 18.03 4.19 15.96
C ALA A 291 19.45 3.62 15.94
N PHE A 292 19.62 2.33 16.29
CA PHE A 292 20.94 1.68 16.26
C PHE A 292 21.46 1.47 14.84
N SER A 293 20.58 1.15 13.89
CA SER A 293 20.98 0.89 12.51
C SER A 293 21.42 2.16 11.79
N LEU A 294 20.77 3.31 12.05
CA LEU A 294 21.08 4.61 11.45
C LEU A 294 22.52 5.05 11.72
N VAL A 295 23.02 4.85 12.94
CA VAL A 295 24.39 5.23 13.33
C VAL A 295 25.46 4.50 12.50
N LEU A 296 25.16 3.30 12.04
CA LEU A 296 26.09 2.46 11.28
C LEU A 296 26.04 2.71 9.77
N GLN A 297 25.01 3.39 9.26
CA GLN A 297 24.85 3.61 7.82
C GLN A 297 25.68 4.79 7.31
N ARG A 298 26.37 4.58 6.18
CA ARG A 298 27.10 5.65 5.45
C ARG A 298 26.42 6.05 4.13
N ASN A 299 25.51 5.22 3.64
CA ASN A 299 24.80 5.48 2.39
C ASN A 299 23.51 6.27 2.69
N TYR A 300 23.35 7.45 2.08
CA TYR A 300 22.19 8.33 2.32
C TYR A 300 20.85 7.65 2.03
N LYS A 301 20.72 6.84 0.97
CA LYS A 301 19.47 6.13 0.68
C LYS A 301 19.16 5.08 1.76
N ARG A 302 20.17 4.36 2.24
CA ARG A 302 20.01 3.43 3.36
C ARG A 302 19.63 4.16 4.65
N MET A 303 20.24 5.32 4.92
CA MET A 303 19.87 6.15 6.08
C MET A 303 18.40 6.56 6.01
N LEU A 304 17.93 7.06 4.86
CA LEU A 304 16.51 7.42 4.68
C LEU A 304 15.58 6.20 4.82
N ALA A 305 16.01 5.03 4.35
CA ALA A 305 15.24 3.79 4.51
C ALA A 305 15.13 3.38 5.98
N TYR A 306 16.22 3.42 6.77
CA TYR A 306 16.16 3.14 8.20
C TYR A 306 15.39 4.21 8.98
N SER A 307 15.42 5.47 8.56
CA SER A 307 14.58 6.53 9.13
C SER A 307 13.10 6.36 8.79
N SER A 308 12.75 5.54 7.79
CA SER A 308 11.36 5.24 7.43
C SER A 308 10.77 4.11 8.29
N ILE A 309 11.62 3.33 8.99
CA ILE A 309 11.25 2.26 9.94
C ILE A 309 10.89 2.89 11.28
#